data_AF-A0A962EC07-F1
#
_entry.id   AF-A0A962EC07-F1
#
_cell.length_a   1.000
_cell.length_b   1.000
_cell.length_c   1.000
_cell.angle_alpha   90.00
_cell.angle_beta   90.00
_cell.angle_gamma   90.00
#
_symmetry.space_group_name_H-M   'P 1'
#
loop_
_entity.id
_entity.type
_entity.pdbx_description
1 polymer ?
#
loop_
_entity_poly.entity_id
_entity_poly.type
_entity_poly.pdbx_seq_one_letter_code
_entity_poly.pdbx_strand_id
1 'polypeptide(L)'
;MQITAGMVKELRERSGAGMMECKKALTEVGGDVETAIEHLRKQGLAKADKKSGRVAAEGRIAMAQDGAQAVLVEVNCETDFVAKDDNF
;
A
#
# COMPACT_ATOMS: atom_id res chain seq x y z
N MET A 1 -26.36 -6.97 2.74
CA MET A 1 -25.92 -6.47 4.06
C MET A 1 -25.63 -4.98 3.97
N GLN A 2 -25.96 -4.21 5.01
CA GLN A 2 -25.68 -2.77 5.02
C GLN A 2 -24.23 -2.56 5.47
N ILE A 3 -23.38 -2.05 4.57
CA ILE A 3 -21.99 -1.70 4.91
C ILE A 3 -22.02 -0.46 5.81
N THR A 4 -21.60 -0.62 7.06
CA THR A 4 -21.60 0.48 8.04
C THR A 4 -20.34 1.33 7.89
N ALA A 5 -20.42 2.61 8.29
CA ALA A 5 -19.25 3.49 8.31
C ALA A 5 -18.13 2.96 9.25
N GLY A 6 -18.51 2.27 10.33
CA GLY A 6 -17.56 1.64 11.25
C GLY A 6 -16.72 0.56 10.57
N MET A 7 -17.34 -0.32 9.77
CA MET A 7 -16.63 -1.37 9.04
C MET A 7 -15.65 -0.79 8.01
N VAL A 8 -16.06 0.28 7.31
CA VAL A 8 -15.17 0.96 6.35
C VAL A 8 -13.98 1.60 7.06
N LYS A 9 -14.21 2.21 8.24
CA LYS A 9 -13.15 2.79 9.06
C LYS A 9 -12.17 1.70 9.55
N GLU A 10 -12.67 0.60 10.08
CA GLU A 10 -11.86 -0.53 10.55
C GLU A 10 -10.98 -1.08 9.42
N LEU A 11 -11.57 -1.34 8.25
CA LEU A 11 -10.81 -1.85 7.11
C LEU A 11 -9.74 -0.87 6.64
N ARG A 12 -10.03 0.44 6.66
CA ARG A 12 -9.06 1.49 6.31
C ARG A 12 -7.89 1.53 7.28
N GLU A 13 -8.16 1.46 8.58
CA GLU A 13 -7.12 1.49 9.61
C GLU A 13 -6.20 0.26 9.52
N ARG A 14 -6.75 -0.91 9.17
CA ARG A 14 -5.97 -2.15 9.01
C ARG A 14 -5.17 -2.24 7.71
N SER A 15 -5.70 -1.69 6.61
CA SER A 15 -5.12 -1.85 5.26
C SER A 15 -4.37 -0.63 4.74
N GLY A 16 -4.62 0.56 5.29
CA GLY A 16 -4.12 1.83 4.75
C GLY A 16 -4.77 2.25 3.42
N ALA A 17 -5.73 1.48 2.90
CA ALA A 17 -6.35 1.76 1.60
C ALA A 17 -7.26 3.00 1.61
N GLY A 18 -7.56 3.52 0.42
CA GLY A 18 -8.47 4.67 0.28
C GLY A 18 -9.88 4.36 0.80
N MET A 19 -10.56 5.36 1.37
CA MET A 19 -11.90 5.22 1.97
C MET A 19 -12.92 4.57 1.02
N MET A 20 -12.94 5.02 -0.24
CA MET A 20 -13.86 4.48 -1.25
C MET A 20 -13.49 3.08 -1.70
N GLU A 21 -12.21 2.72 -1.63
CA GLU A 21 -11.73 1.38 -1.99
C GLU A 21 -12.13 0.39 -0.91
N CYS A 22 -12.00 0.77 0.37
CA CYS A 22 -12.50 -0.02 1.50
C CYS A 22 -14.01 -0.28 1.39
N LYS A 23 -14.79 0.77 1.09
CA LYS A 23 -16.25 0.63 0.91
C LYS A 23 -16.61 -0.29 -0.26
N LYS A 24 -15.92 -0.14 -1.41
CA LYS A 24 -16.14 -1.00 -2.59
C LYS A 24 -15.78 -2.45 -2.29
N ALA A 25 -14.60 -2.69 -1.72
CA ALA A 25 -14.15 -4.04 -1.35
C ALA A 25 -15.16 -4.71 -0.40
N LEU A 26 -15.59 -4.03 0.67
CA LEU A 26 -16.61 -4.54 1.58
C LEU A 26 -17.95 -4.82 0.89
N THR A 27 -18.34 -4.00 -0.09
CA THR A 27 -19.58 -4.23 -0.85
C THR A 27 -19.47 -5.48 -1.72
N GLU A 28 -18.33 -5.72 -2.36
CA GLU A 28 -18.09 -6.85 -3.26
C GLU A 28 -17.97 -8.19 -2.51
N VAL A 29 -17.42 -8.17 -1.30
CA VAL A 29 -17.26 -9.39 -0.47
C VAL A 29 -18.39 -9.58 0.56
N GLY A 30 -19.46 -8.79 0.47
CA GLY A 30 -20.63 -8.95 1.33
C GLY A 30 -20.46 -8.49 2.79
N GLY A 31 -19.45 -7.66 3.07
CA GLY A 31 -19.20 -7.09 4.40
C GLY A 31 -18.23 -7.87 5.27
N ASP A 32 -17.58 -8.92 4.75
CA ASP A 32 -16.52 -9.61 5.46
C ASP A 32 -15.20 -8.83 5.40
N VAL A 33 -14.68 -8.42 6.56
CA VAL A 33 -13.45 -7.62 6.67
C VAL A 33 -12.22 -8.42 6.24
N GLU A 34 -12.11 -9.70 6.60
CA GLU A 34 -10.93 -10.51 6.27
C GLU A 34 -10.85 -10.76 4.76
N THR A 35 -11.98 -11.18 4.16
CA THR A 35 -12.06 -11.34 2.70
C THR A 35 -11.85 -10.00 1.98
N ALA A 36 -12.28 -8.87 2.55
CA ALA A 36 -12.06 -7.55 1.96
C ALA A 36 -10.57 -7.16 1.97
N ILE A 37 -9.79 -7.54 2.99
CA ILE A 37 -8.34 -7.31 3.03
C ILE A 37 -7.66 -8.10 1.92
N GLU A 38 -7.97 -9.39 1.76
CA GLU A 38 -7.41 -10.20 0.68
C GLU A 38 -7.77 -9.64 -0.70
N HIS A 39 -9.01 -9.18 -0.85
CA HIS A 39 -9.50 -8.56 -2.06
C HIS A 39 -8.76 -7.26 -2.38
N LEU A 40 -8.57 -6.38 -1.39
CA LEU A 40 -7.77 -5.16 -1.54
C LEU A 40 -6.31 -5.46 -1.90
N ARG A 41 -5.71 -6.51 -1.34
CA ARG A 41 -4.35 -6.93 -1.67
C ARG A 41 -4.22 -7.31 -3.15
N LYS A 42 -5.17 -8.12 -3.68
CA LYS A 42 -5.20 -8.50 -5.10
C LYS A 42 -5.39 -7.28 -6.00
N GLN A 43 -6.28 -6.36 -5.64
CA GLN A 43 -6.47 -5.11 -6.39
C GLN A 43 -5.25 -4.18 -6.31
N GLY A 44 -4.54 -4.17 -5.20
CA GLY A 44 -3.30 -3.42 -4.99
C GLY A 44 -2.22 -3.80 -5.99
N LEU A 45 -2.03 -5.10 -6.23
CA LEU A 45 -1.09 -5.61 -7.23
C LEU A 45 -1.42 -5.08 -8.64
N ALA A 46 -2.69 -5.19 -9.06
CA ALA A 46 -3.11 -4.69 -10.37
C ALA A 46 -2.94 -3.16 -10.50
N LYS A 47 -3.03 -2.40 -9.42
CA LYS A 47 -2.76 -0.95 -9.42
C LYS A 47 -1.28 -0.65 -9.50
N ALA A 48 -0.44 -1.41 -8.80
CA ALA A 48 1.02 -1.29 -8.89
C ALA A 48 1.47 -1.56 -10.32
N ASP A 49 0.94 -2.60 -10.97
CA ASP A 49 1.23 -2.90 -12.38
C ASP A 49 0.85 -1.75 -13.32
N LYS A 50 -0.26 -1.05 -13.06
CA LYS A 50 -0.65 0.13 -13.85
C LYS A 50 0.26 1.34 -13.63
N LYS A 51 0.96 1.41 -12.50
CA LYS A 51 1.89 2.50 -12.16
C LYS A 51 3.33 2.18 -12.53
N SER A 52 3.69 0.92 -12.77
CA SER A 52 5.06 0.49 -13.06
C SER A 52 5.67 1.12 -14.31
N GLY A 53 4.84 1.54 -15.27
CA GLY A 53 5.28 2.27 -16.46
C GLY A 53 5.66 3.74 -16.21
N ARG A 54 5.49 4.26 -14.99
CA ARG A 54 5.86 5.63 -14.64
C ARG A 54 7.33 5.69 -14.25
N VAL A 55 7.98 6.81 -14.59
CA VAL A 55 9.38 7.03 -14.22
C VAL A 55 9.46 7.39 -12.73
N ALA A 56 10.12 6.54 -11.96
CA ALA A 56 10.45 6.76 -10.56
C ALA A 56 11.93 7.15 -10.44
N ALA A 57 12.24 8.45 -10.60
CA ALA A 57 13.61 8.96 -10.59
C ALA A 57 14.05 9.55 -9.24
N GLU A 58 13.12 9.68 -8.29
CA GLU A 58 13.41 10.08 -6.91
C GLU A 58 13.53 8.83 -6.02
N GLY A 59 13.95 8.97 -4.76
CA GLY A 59 14.04 7.82 -3.85
C GLY A 59 14.99 7.99 -2.69
N ARG A 60 15.38 6.86 -2.09
CA ARG A 60 16.34 6.78 -0.99
C ARG A 60 17.38 5.69 -1.25
N ILE A 61 18.60 5.93 -0.79
CA ILE A 61 19.62 4.89 -0.67
C ILE A 61 19.78 4.57 0.82
N ALA A 62 19.62 3.31 1.17
CA ALA A 62 19.84 2.79 2.52
C ALA A 62 21.11 1.93 2.55
N MET A 63 21.83 1.96 3.68
CA MET A 63 22.98 1.10 3.91
C MET A 63 22.80 0.28 5.18
N ALA A 64 23.25 -0.97 5.15
CA ALA A 64 23.38 -1.82 6.32
C ALA A 64 24.77 -2.44 6.33
N GLN A 65 25.37 -2.57 7.51
CA GLN A 65 26.68 -3.20 7.68
C GLN A 65 26.66 -4.16 8.86
N ASP A 66 27.25 -5.33 8.68
CA ASP A 66 27.54 -6.29 9.73
C ASP A 66 29.00 -6.76 9.63
N GLY A 67 29.82 -6.36 10.60
CA GLY A 67 31.27 -6.57 10.58
C GLY A 67 31.94 -6.05 9.31
N ALA A 68 32.47 -6.96 8.49
CA ALA A 68 33.14 -6.67 7.23
C ALA A 68 32.21 -6.72 6.00
N GLN A 69 30.92 -7.00 6.19
CA GLN A 69 29.93 -7.08 5.12
C GLN A 69 29.07 -5.83 5.11
N ALA A 70 28.88 -5.22 3.94
CA ALA A 70 28.00 -4.05 3.77
C ALA A 70 27.09 -4.24 2.56
N VAL A 71 25.87 -3.73 2.66
CA VAL A 71 24.86 -3.72 1.61
C VAL A 71 24.37 -2.28 1.42
N LEU A 72 24.24 -1.87 0.17
CA LEU A 72 23.55 -0.66 -0.25
C LEU A 72 22.28 -1.06 -1.01
N VAL A 73 21.17 -0.41 -0.70
CA VAL A 73 19.87 -0.62 -1.36
C VAL A 73 19.37 0.72 -1.86
N GLU A 74 19.06 0.80 -3.15
CA GLU A 74 18.34 1.94 -3.73
C GLU A 74 16.85 1.57 -3.87
N VAL A 75 15.98 2.42 -3.34
CA VAL A 75 14.51 2.29 -3.45
C VAL A 75 13.97 3.57 -4.06
N ASN A 76 13.42 3.47 -5.27
CA ASN A 76 12.93 4.63 -6.02
C ASN A 76 11.42 4.87 -5.87
N CYS A 77 11.01 6.13 -6.00
CA CYS A 77 9.63 6.59 -6.08
C CYS A 77 9.48 7.75 -7.08
N GLU A 78 8.25 8.17 -7.35
CA GLU A 78 7.95 9.23 -8.33
C GLU A 78 8.33 10.64 -7.82
N THR A 79 8.28 10.90 -6.51
CA THR A 79 8.46 12.24 -5.94
C THR A 79 9.29 12.25 -4.66
N ASP A 80 9.92 13.39 -4.38
CA ASP A 80 10.74 13.59 -3.19
C ASP A 80 9.93 13.63 -1.88
N PHE A 81 8.65 14.03 -1.95
CA PHE A 81 7.74 13.96 -0.80
C PHE A 81 7.51 12.52 -0.32
N VAL A 82 7.35 11.58 -1.27
CA VAL A 82 7.25 10.15 -0.93
C VAL A 82 8.58 9.64 -0.41
N ALA A 83 9.69 10.04 -1.03
CA ALA A 83 11.03 9.76 -0.53
C ALA A 83 11.35 10.42 0.82
N LYS A 84 10.44 11.20 1.42
CA LYS A 84 10.61 11.82 2.74
C LYS A 84 9.64 11.26 3.79
N ASP A 85 8.66 10.46 3.39
CA ASP A 85 7.69 9.85 4.29
C ASP A 85 8.33 8.80 5.21
N ASP A 86 7.81 8.65 6.42
CA ASP A 86 8.34 7.69 7.40
C ASP A 86 7.97 6.24 7.05
N ASN A 87 6.93 6.02 6.24
CA ASN A 87 6.50 4.68 5.81
C ASN A 87 7.19 4.20 4.53
N PHE A 88 8.01 5.05 3.88
CA PHE A 88 8.74 4.75 2.64
C PHE A 88 10.22 4.48 2.90
#